data_AF-A0A951BG96-F1
#
_entry.id   AF-A0A951BG96-F1
#
_cell.length_a   1.000
_cell.length_b   1.000
_cell.length_c   1.000
_cell.angle_alpha   90.00
_cell.angle_beta   90.00
_cell.angle_gamma   90.00
#
_symmetry.space_group_name_H-M   'P 1'
#
loop_
_entity.id
_entity.type
_entity.pdbx_description
1 polymer ?
#
loop_
_entity_poly.entity_id
_entity_poly.type
_entity_poly.pdbx_seq_one_letter_code
_entity_poly.pdbx_strand_id
1 'polypeptide(L)'
;MTTTQLLEILRAHLARFELPQPCSVHLTPFLSTETVSAQLARHTPAQTNAALLAWADTLTTVTAGAWRVPTGEDVHLSVSGHLPGGVPIRIYAGVAFTTHGIGAELTPGASTTLPLAALRKQLTPGKMTQ
;
A
#
# COMPACT_ATOMS: atom_id res chain seq x y z
N MET A 1 -13.90 14.76 -12.11
CA MET A 1 -14.51 13.71 -11.25
C MET A 1 -14.71 14.32 -9.86
N THR A 2 -15.87 14.14 -9.24
CA THR A 2 -16.19 14.75 -7.93
C THR A 2 -15.79 13.83 -6.78
N THR A 3 -15.70 14.38 -5.57
CA THR A 3 -15.44 13.61 -4.34
C THR A 3 -16.48 12.51 -4.12
N THR A 4 -17.76 12.78 -4.39
CA THR A 4 -18.84 11.78 -4.28
C THR A 4 -18.64 10.63 -5.26
N GLN A 5 -18.30 10.92 -6.52
CA GLN A 5 -18.03 9.90 -7.53
C GLN A 5 -16.83 9.02 -7.13
N LEU A 6 -15.76 9.63 -6.60
CA LEU A 6 -14.60 8.88 -6.13
C LEU A 6 -14.95 7.91 -4.99
N LEU A 7 -15.74 8.37 -4.02
CA LEU A 7 -16.16 7.54 -2.90
C LEU A 7 -17.09 6.41 -3.36
N GLU A 8 -17.99 6.66 -4.30
CA GLU A 8 -18.85 5.64 -4.88
C GLU A 8 -18.05 4.55 -5.61
N ILE A 9 -17.03 4.94 -6.39
CA ILE A 9 -16.14 4.01 -7.08
C ILE A 9 -15.37 3.16 -6.05
N LEU A 10 -14.80 3.77 -5.02
CA LEU A 10 -14.10 3.05 -3.96
C LEU A 10 -15.04 2.10 -3.21
N ARG A 11 -16.24 2.56 -2.85
CA ARG A 11 -17.26 1.74 -2.17
C ARG A 11 -17.69 0.56 -3.05
N ALA A 12 -17.91 0.77 -4.34
CA ALA A 12 -18.26 -0.29 -5.28
C ALA A 12 -17.13 -1.32 -5.42
N HIS A 13 -15.87 -0.87 -5.41
CA HIS A 13 -14.71 -1.76 -5.43
C HIS A 13 -14.62 -2.62 -4.16
N LEU A 14 -14.77 -1.99 -2.99
CA LEU A 14 -14.80 -2.68 -1.69
C LEU A 14 -15.99 -3.64 -1.55
N ALA A 15 -17.12 -3.36 -2.19
CA ALA A 15 -18.27 -4.26 -2.20
C ALA A 15 -18.09 -5.46 -3.15
N ARG A 16 -17.22 -5.33 -4.16
CA ARG A 16 -16.97 -6.37 -5.16
C ARG A 16 -15.90 -7.37 -4.73
N PHE A 17 -14.94 -6.95 -3.92
CA PHE A 17 -13.79 -7.76 -3.51
C PHE A 17 -13.70 -7.83 -1.98
N GLU A 18 -13.36 -9.00 -1.44
CA GLU A 18 -13.07 -9.17 -0.02
C GLU A 18 -11.69 -8.59 0.31
N LEU A 19 -11.64 -7.26 0.45
CA LEU A 19 -10.42 -6.51 0.70
C LEU A 19 -10.31 -6.06 2.16
N PRO A 20 -9.07 -5.99 2.70
CA PRO A 20 -8.81 -5.34 3.98
C PRO A 20 -9.34 -3.90 3.98
N GLN A 21 -10.17 -3.58 4.97
CA GLN A 21 -10.82 -2.28 5.08
C GLN A 21 -9.80 -1.18 5.41
N PRO A 22 -9.79 -0.07 4.64
CA PRO A 22 -9.01 1.10 5.01
C PRO A 22 -9.51 1.72 6.32
N CYS A 23 -8.60 2.16 7.18
CA CYS A 23 -8.93 2.92 8.39
C CYS A 23 -9.03 4.43 8.12
N SER A 24 -8.46 4.90 7.00
CA SER A 24 -8.52 6.29 6.57
C SER A 24 -8.47 6.37 5.05
N VAL A 25 -9.23 7.30 4.48
CA VAL A 25 -9.26 7.57 3.04
C VAL A 25 -9.10 9.07 2.82
N HIS A 26 -8.16 9.44 1.98
CA HIS A 26 -7.91 10.79 1.53
C HIS A 26 -8.24 10.89 0.04
N LEU A 27 -8.99 11.92 -0.34
CA LEU A 27 -9.41 12.17 -1.71
C LEU A 27 -8.83 13.51 -2.16
N THR A 28 -8.11 13.50 -3.28
CA THR A 28 -7.49 14.69 -3.86
C THR A 28 -8.05 14.89 -5.27
N PRO A 29 -9.17 15.63 -5.43
CA PRO A 29 -9.93 15.65 -6.68
C PRO A 29 -9.32 16.47 -7.84
N PHE A 30 -8.05 16.91 -7.75
CA PHE A 30 -7.41 17.74 -8.77
C PHE A 30 -5.95 17.34 -9.07
N LEU A 31 -5.64 17.14 -10.36
CA LEU A 31 -4.30 17.12 -10.98
C LEU A 31 -3.19 16.31 -10.27
N SER A 32 -3.54 15.33 -9.44
CA SER A 32 -2.57 14.45 -8.78
C SER A 32 -2.51 13.09 -9.47
N THR A 33 -1.33 12.49 -9.44
CA THR A 33 -1.09 11.08 -9.81
C THR A 33 -1.75 10.09 -8.83
N GLU A 34 -2.27 10.59 -7.69
CA GLU A 34 -2.91 9.82 -6.62
C GLU A 34 -4.22 10.51 -6.26
N THR A 35 -5.31 10.17 -6.96
CA THR A 35 -6.62 10.80 -6.72
C THR A 35 -7.29 10.25 -5.46
N VAL A 36 -7.00 8.99 -5.13
CA VAL A 36 -7.46 8.31 -3.92
C VAL A 36 -6.25 7.75 -3.17
N SER A 37 -6.13 8.05 -1.89
CA SER A 37 -5.11 7.46 -1.02
C SER A 37 -5.80 6.82 0.17
N ALA A 38 -5.62 5.52 0.36
CA ALA A 38 -6.25 4.76 1.43
C ALA A 38 -5.20 4.14 2.35
N GLN A 39 -5.34 4.39 3.65
CA GLN A 39 -4.48 3.86 4.68
C GLN A 39 -5.11 2.60 5.27
N LEU A 40 -4.35 1.51 5.34
CA LEU A 40 -4.72 0.31 6.09
C LEU A 40 -4.33 0.47 7.56
N ALA A 41 -5.07 -0.20 8.44
CA ALA A 41 -4.73 -0.25 9.86
C ALA A 41 -3.31 -0.83 10.06
N ARG A 42 -2.65 -0.45 11.16
CA ARG A 42 -1.35 -1.05 11.51
C ARG A 42 -1.55 -2.52 11.81
N HIS A 43 -0.75 -3.36 11.16
CA HIS A 43 -0.69 -4.79 11.39
C HIS A 43 0.77 -5.24 11.53
N THR A 44 0.97 -6.52 11.83
CA THR A 44 2.30 -7.12 11.71
C THR A 44 2.84 -6.98 10.27
N PRO A 45 4.16 -6.97 10.04
CA PRO A 45 4.71 -6.83 8.70
C PRO A 45 4.15 -7.85 7.69
N ALA A 46 3.98 -9.11 8.11
CA ALA A 46 3.40 -10.15 7.26
C ALA A 46 1.94 -9.86 6.88
N GLN A 47 1.11 -9.45 7.84
CA GLN A 47 -0.28 -9.07 7.58
C GLN A 47 -0.36 -7.83 6.69
N THR A 48 0.50 -6.83 6.88
CA THR A 48 0.57 -5.66 6.00
C THR A 48 0.92 -6.04 4.57
N ASN A 49 1.93 -6.89 4.38
CA ASN A 49 2.31 -7.37 3.04
C ASN A 49 1.18 -8.15 2.38
N ALA A 50 0.48 -9.01 3.14
CA ALA A 50 -0.64 -9.79 2.62
C ALA A 50 -1.80 -8.88 2.21
N ALA A 51 -2.10 -7.87 3.04
CA ALA A 51 -3.15 -6.92 2.76
C ALA A 51 -2.85 -6.07 1.52
N LEU A 52 -1.61 -5.58 1.37
CA LEU A 52 -1.18 -4.85 0.19
C LEU A 52 -1.22 -5.71 -1.08
N LEU A 53 -0.85 -6.99 -0.99
CA LEU A 53 -0.95 -7.93 -2.11
C LEU A 53 -2.40 -8.22 -2.49
N ALA A 54 -3.30 -8.39 -1.52
CA ALA A 54 -4.73 -8.54 -1.80
C ALA A 54 -5.29 -7.34 -2.56
N TRP A 55 -4.88 -6.12 -2.19
CA TRP A 55 -5.20 -4.92 -2.96
C TRP A 55 -4.58 -4.94 -4.36
N ALA A 56 -3.28 -5.25 -4.47
CA ALA A 56 -2.57 -5.33 -5.75
C ALA A 56 -3.27 -6.24 -6.77
N ASP A 57 -3.78 -7.39 -6.33
CA ASP A 57 -4.44 -8.38 -7.19
C ASP A 57 -5.78 -7.87 -7.78
N THR A 58 -6.34 -6.78 -7.25
CA THR A 58 -7.61 -6.18 -7.73
C THR A 58 -7.43 -4.93 -8.59
N LEU A 59 -6.20 -4.43 -8.71
CA LEU A 59 -5.87 -3.18 -9.39
C LEU A 59 -5.20 -3.44 -10.74
N THR A 60 -5.21 -2.44 -11.61
CA THR A 60 -4.44 -2.46 -12.87
C THR A 60 -3.25 -1.50 -12.81
N THR A 61 -2.23 -1.76 -13.64
CA THR A 61 -1.00 -0.95 -13.74
C THR A 61 -0.30 -0.79 -12.38
N VAL A 62 -0.10 -1.92 -11.70
CA VAL A 62 0.30 -1.95 -10.30
C VAL A 62 1.80 -1.67 -10.11
N THR A 63 2.12 -0.75 -9.22
CA THR A 63 3.47 -0.54 -8.69
C THR A 63 3.46 -0.69 -7.17
N ALA A 64 4.58 -1.10 -6.58
CA ALA A 64 4.75 -1.11 -5.14
C ALA A 64 5.92 -0.21 -4.75
N GLY A 65 5.85 0.36 -3.57
CA GLY A 65 6.86 1.30 -3.08
C GLY A 65 7.03 1.22 -1.58
N ALA A 66 8.23 1.58 -1.13
CA ALA A 66 8.59 1.71 0.26
C ALA A 66 9.13 3.12 0.47
N TRP A 67 8.78 3.71 1.59
CA TRP A 67 9.26 5.03 1.98
C TRP A 67 9.57 5.01 3.47
N ARG A 68 10.82 5.29 3.82
CA ARG A 68 11.19 5.46 5.23
C ARG A 68 10.76 6.84 5.65
N VAL A 69 9.93 6.94 6.69
CA VAL A 69 9.44 8.24 7.14
C VAL A 69 10.63 9.13 7.56
N PRO A 70 10.61 10.45 7.28
CA PRO A 70 11.70 11.36 7.63
C PRO A 70 11.98 11.40 9.13
N THR A 71 10.91 11.25 9.93
CA THR A 71 10.94 11.21 11.38
C THR A 71 10.13 10.02 11.88
N GLY A 72 10.68 9.27 12.83
CA GLY A 72 10.06 8.09 13.40
C GLY A 72 10.72 6.78 12.97
N GLU A 73 10.15 5.68 13.46
CA GLU A 73 10.68 4.32 13.28
C GLU A 73 9.76 3.49 12.39
N ASP A 74 9.15 4.10 11.37
CA ASP A 74 8.23 3.42 10.46
C ASP A 74 8.78 3.39 9.02
N VAL A 75 8.42 2.34 8.29
CA VAL A 75 8.50 2.28 6.84
C VAL A 75 7.07 2.23 6.32
N HIS A 76 6.70 3.16 5.45
CA HIS A 76 5.44 3.12 4.74
C HIS A 76 5.60 2.24 3.52
N LEU A 77 4.89 1.12 3.52
CA LEU A 77 4.73 0.26 2.36
C LEU A 77 3.47 0.68 1.62
N SER A 78 3.53 0.67 0.29
CA SER A 78 2.41 1.05 -0.54
C SER A 78 2.32 0.26 -1.83
N VAL A 79 1.11 0.18 -2.34
CA VAL A 79 0.76 -0.29 -3.68
C VAL A 79 -0.05 0.79 -4.35
N SER A 80 0.38 1.20 -5.54
CA SER A 80 -0.35 2.13 -6.39
C SER A 80 -0.85 1.41 -7.64
N GLY A 81 -1.99 1.84 -8.16
CA GLY A 81 -2.59 1.28 -9.37
C GLY A 81 -3.84 2.05 -9.76
N HIS A 82 -4.71 1.42 -10.54
CA HIS A 82 -5.96 2.03 -10.97
C HIS A 82 -7.15 1.17 -10.59
N LEU A 83 -8.17 1.82 -10.03
CA LEU A 83 -9.52 1.28 -9.88
C LEU A 83 -10.22 1.20 -11.24
N PRO A 84 -11.37 0.50 -11.33
CA PRO A 84 -12.23 0.57 -12.51
C PRO A 84 -12.51 2.01 -12.95
N GLY A 85 -12.52 2.24 -14.27
CA GLY A 85 -12.65 3.59 -14.83
C GLY A 85 -11.35 4.40 -14.84
N GLY A 86 -10.21 3.79 -14.50
CA GLY A 86 -8.89 4.42 -14.60
C GLY A 86 -8.60 5.42 -13.47
N VAL A 87 -9.27 5.29 -12.32
CA VAL A 87 -9.06 6.19 -11.17
C VAL A 87 -7.78 5.79 -10.43
N PRO A 88 -6.76 6.66 -10.36
CA PRO A 88 -5.52 6.35 -9.64
C PRO A 88 -5.77 6.21 -8.15
N ILE A 89 -5.29 5.11 -7.57
CA ILE A 89 -5.35 4.84 -6.14
C ILE A 89 -3.98 4.43 -5.60
N ARG A 90 -3.68 4.90 -4.39
CA ARG A 90 -2.58 4.40 -3.57
C ARG A 90 -3.13 3.79 -2.28
N ILE A 91 -2.76 2.55 -2.01
CA ILE A 91 -3.00 1.87 -0.75
C ILE A 91 -1.70 1.84 0.02
N TYR A 92 -1.70 2.20 1.30
CA TYR A 92 -0.49 2.20 2.11
C TYR A 92 -0.73 1.81 3.56
N ALA A 93 0.31 1.30 4.21
CA ALA A 93 0.33 1.05 5.64
C ALA A 93 1.75 1.28 6.19
N GLY A 94 1.82 1.69 7.46
CA GLY A 94 3.08 1.78 8.19
C GLY A 94 3.43 0.45 8.85
N VAL A 95 4.69 0.04 8.73
CA VAL A 95 5.28 -1.05 9.51
C VAL A 95 6.48 -0.52 10.29
N ALA A 96 6.78 -1.10 11.45
CA ALA A 96 7.98 -0.73 12.19
C ALA A 96 9.23 -0.99 11.33
N PHE A 97 10.12 -0.02 11.32
CA PHE A 97 11.43 -0.11 10.70
C PHE A 97 12.26 -1.17 11.43
N THR A 98 12.95 -2.00 10.66
CA THR A 98 13.96 -2.91 11.20
C THR A 98 15.20 -2.85 10.34
N THR A 99 16.35 -3.26 10.87
CA THR A 99 17.62 -3.33 10.13
C THR A 99 17.63 -4.43 9.06
N HIS A 100 16.53 -5.17 8.91
CA HIS A 100 16.37 -6.27 7.97
C HIS A 100 15.03 -6.14 7.22
N GLY A 101 14.92 -6.79 6.05
CA GLY A 101 13.67 -6.76 5.27
C GLY A 101 13.48 -5.48 4.45
N ILE A 102 12.23 -5.18 4.09
CA ILE A 102 11.90 -4.11 3.14
C ILE A 102 12.15 -2.74 3.77
N GLY A 103 12.97 -1.92 3.11
CA GLY A 103 13.28 -0.56 3.55
C GLY A 103 14.45 -0.46 4.51
N ALA A 104 15.14 -1.57 4.81
CA ALA A 104 16.34 -1.59 5.65
C ALA A 104 17.49 -0.76 5.05
N GLU A 105 17.55 -0.71 3.73
CA GLU A 105 18.52 0.06 2.94
C GLU A 105 18.16 1.55 2.81
N LEU A 106 16.94 1.95 3.17
CA LEU A 106 16.47 3.33 3.00
C LEU A 106 16.99 4.22 4.12
N THR A 107 17.56 5.35 3.77
CA THR A 107 17.79 6.46 4.70
C THR A 107 16.47 7.16 5.04
N PRO A 108 16.35 7.83 6.20
CA PRO A 108 15.13 8.57 6.55
C PRO A 108 14.73 9.56 5.44
N GLY A 109 13.46 9.52 5.03
CA GLY A 109 12.91 10.32 3.94
C GLY A 109 13.10 9.72 2.54
N ALA A 110 13.97 8.72 2.37
CA ALA A 110 14.18 8.08 1.08
C ALA A 110 13.03 7.12 0.74
N SER A 111 12.75 7.02 -0.57
CA SER A 111 11.77 6.08 -1.11
C SER A 111 12.38 5.23 -2.22
N THR A 112 11.80 4.07 -2.46
CA THR A 112 12.17 3.18 -3.56
C THR A 112 10.93 2.47 -4.12
N THR A 113 11.01 2.10 -5.39
CA THR A 113 10.04 1.19 -6.02
C THR A 113 10.50 -0.25 -5.77
N LEU A 114 9.56 -1.14 -5.49
CA LEU A 114 9.81 -2.56 -5.29
C LEU A 114 8.95 -3.44 -6.20
N PRO A 115 9.47 -4.60 -6.61
CA PRO A 115 8.65 -5.60 -7.27
C PRO A 115 7.64 -6.19 -6.27
N LEU A 116 6.42 -6.51 -6.71
CA LEU A 116 5.43 -7.22 -5.88
C LEU A 116 5.96 -8.55 -5.31
N ALA A 117 6.90 -9.19 -6.02
CA ALA A 117 7.58 -10.38 -5.55
C ALA A 117 8.36 -10.15 -4.23
N ALA A 118 8.83 -8.93 -3.96
CA ALA A 118 9.47 -8.60 -2.68
C ALA A 118 8.46 -8.68 -1.53
N LEU A 119 7.26 -8.13 -1.70
CA LEU A 119 6.17 -8.26 -0.71
C LEU A 119 5.80 -9.73 -0.47
N ARG A 120 5.70 -10.53 -1.55
CA ARG A 120 5.37 -11.97 -1.45
C ARG A 120 6.42 -12.77 -0.68
N LYS A 121 7.71 -12.49 -0.89
CA LYS A 121 8.80 -13.17 -0.19
C LYS A 121 8.72 -12.96 1.33
N GLN A 122 8.25 -11.80 1.78
CA GLN A 122 8.11 -11.49 3.21
C GLN A 122 6.91 -12.18 3.88
N LEU A 123 6.04 -12.85 3.12
CA LEU A 123 4.96 -13.68 3.68
C LEU A 123 5.44 -15.05 4.12
N THR A 124 6.59 -15.49 3.61
CA THR A 124 7.13 -16.80 3.96
C THR A 124 7.93 -16.63 5.25
N PRO A 125 7.58 -17.30 6.36
CA PRO A 125 8.42 -17.27 7.54
C PRO A 125 9.80 -17.76 7.14
N GLY A 126 10.82 -16.94 7.38
CA GLY A 126 12.20 -17.36 7.19
C GLY A 126 12.40 -18.65 7.96
N LYS A 127 12.78 -19.73 7.27
CA LYS A 127 13.47 -20.85 7.91
C LYS A 127 14.68 -20.22 8.61
N MET A 128 14.56 -20.00 9.92
CA MET A 128 15.71 -19.78 10.78
C MET A 128 16.46 -21.10 10.81
N THR A 129 17.41 -21.28 9.90
CA THR A 129 18.43 -22.31 10.05
C THR A 129 19.26 -21.94 11.26
N GLN A 130 19.18 -22.83 12.24
CA GLN A 130 19.91 -22.88 13.50
C GLN A 130 21.42 -22.94 13.28
#